data_AF-D3B6B0-F1
#
_entry.id   AF-D3B6B0-F1
#
_cell.length_a   1.000
_cell.length_b   1.000
_cell.length_c   1.000
_cell.angle_alpha   90.00
_cell.angle_beta   90.00
_cell.angle_gamma   90.00
#
_symmetry.space_group_name_H-M   'P 1'
#
loop_
_entity.id
_entity.type
_entity.pdbx_description
1 polymer ?
#
loop_
_entity_poly.entity_id
_entity_poly.type
_entity_poly.pdbx_seq_one_letter_code
_entity_poly.pdbx_strand_id
1 'polypeptide(L)'
;MRSIQFVAVMLLAMIAVSTAHRNAYFVFSDGHDEFVIKLTDPSRIAEAREIIRTNATKGVMGIIVKQPVWYNFQWNYYLDPASITFFEMAMEVCDASVSYTEEHLSEVGTDFLPGNRWCPWSSKLVREI
;
A
#
# COMPACT_ATOMS: atom_id res chain seq x y z
N MET A 1 -15.82 27.76 -35.85
CA MET A 1 -15.84 26.30 -36.17
C MET A 1 -14.55 25.59 -35.78
N ARG A 2 -13.36 26.08 -36.16
CA ARG A 2 -12.06 25.48 -35.76
C ARG A 2 -11.81 25.47 -34.24
N SER A 3 -12.16 26.54 -33.53
CA SER A 3 -11.95 26.62 -32.06
C SER A 3 -12.80 25.63 -31.26
N ILE A 4 -13.99 25.26 -31.75
CA ILE A 4 -14.87 24.26 -31.11
C ILE A 4 -14.29 22.85 -31.29
N GLN A 5 -13.68 22.57 -32.45
CA GLN A 5 -12.96 21.31 -32.69
C GLN A 5 -11.72 21.18 -31.80
N PHE A 6 -10.94 22.24 -31.60
CA PHE A 6 -9.77 22.20 -30.71
C PHE A 6 -10.16 21.97 -29.23
N VAL A 7 -11.21 22.65 -28.76
CA VAL A 7 -11.74 22.44 -27.40
C VAL A 7 -12.28 21.01 -27.23
N ALA A 8 -13.01 20.49 -28.22
CA ALA A 8 -13.54 19.12 -28.18
C ALA A 8 -12.44 18.05 -28.19
N VAL A 9 -11.39 18.22 -29.00
CA VAL A 9 -10.23 17.30 -29.03
C VAL A 9 -9.44 17.34 -27.72
N MET A 10 -9.28 18.53 -27.12
CA MET A 10 -8.61 18.68 -25.82
C MET A 10 -9.45 18.08 -24.67
N LEU A 11 -10.77 18.22 -24.70
CA LEU A 11 -11.68 17.57 -23.74
C LEU A 11 -11.64 16.04 -23.89
N LEU A 12 -11.68 15.51 -25.11
CA LEU A 12 -11.55 14.07 -25.36
C LEU A 12 -10.19 13.51 -24.90
N ALA A 13 -9.11 14.29 -25.03
CA ALA A 13 -7.79 13.90 -24.52
C ALA A 13 -7.74 13.88 -22.98
N MET A 14 -8.43 14.79 -22.28
CA MET A 14 -8.51 14.79 -20.82
C MET A 14 -9.39 13.66 -20.26
N ILE A 15 -10.44 13.26 -20.99
CA ILE A 15 -11.32 12.14 -20.62
C ILE A 15 -10.59 10.80 -20.79
N ALA A 16 -9.67 10.67 -21.74
CA ALA A 16 -8.87 9.45 -21.92
C ALA A 16 -7.80 9.22 -20.83
N VAL A 17 -7.35 10.29 -20.14
CA VAL A 17 -6.38 10.20 -19.05
C VAL A 17 -7.04 9.74 -17.73
N SER A 18 -8.36 9.85 -17.61
CA SER A 18 -9.09 9.66 -16.35
C SER A 18 -9.65 8.23 -16.13
N THR A 19 -9.37 7.25 -17.00
CA THR A 19 -10.09 5.96 -16.99
C THR A 19 -9.22 4.70 -16.90
N ALA A 20 -8.10 4.72 -16.17
CA ALA A 20 -7.41 3.48 -15.80
C ALA A 20 -6.63 3.57 -14.47
N HIS A 21 -7.26 4.04 -13.40
CA HIS A 21 -6.73 3.81 -12.05
C HIS A 21 -7.06 2.36 -11.64
N ARG A 22 -6.34 1.42 -12.24
CA ARG A 22 -6.38 0.03 -11.80
C ARG A 22 -5.72 -0.04 -10.44
N ASN A 23 -6.35 -0.74 -9.51
CA ASN A 23 -5.68 -1.20 -8.31
C ASN A 23 -4.37 -1.90 -8.73
N ALA A 24 -3.29 -1.64 -8.00
CA ALA A 24 -2.04 -2.38 -8.17
C ALA A 24 -1.70 -3.07 -6.85
N TYR A 25 -1.10 -4.25 -6.96
CA TYR A 25 -0.77 -5.09 -5.82
C TYR A 25 0.74 -5.20 -5.73
N PHE A 26 1.27 -4.97 -4.55
CA PHE A 26 2.70 -5.02 -4.31
C PHE A 26 2.98 -5.94 -3.14
N VAL A 27 4.06 -6.69 -3.25
CA VAL A 27 4.53 -7.51 -2.14
C VAL A 27 5.64 -6.78 -1.42
N PHE A 28 5.57 -6.77 -0.10
CA PHE A 28 6.72 -6.53 0.74
C PHE A 28 7.10 -7.79 1.50
N SER A 29 8.37 -7.92 1.85
CA SER A 29 8.85 -8.90 2.81
C SER A 29 9.33 -8.19 4.07
N ASP A 30 9.09 -8.78 5.24
CA ASP A 30 9.68 -8.35 6.51
C ASP A 30 10.99 -9.09 6.86
N GLY A 31 11.51 -9.89 5.92
CA GLY A 31 12.69 -10.74 6.09
C GLY A 31 12.35 -12.22 6.35
N HIS A 32 11.13 -12.52 6.77
CA HIS A 32 10.66 -13.89 7.04
C HIS A 32 9.42 -14.25 6.22
N ASP A 33 8.44 -13.35 6.23
CA ASP A 33 7.14 -13.51 5.60
C ASP A 33 6.99 -12.56 4.41
N GLU A 34 6.06 -12.88 3.50
CA GLU A 34 5.60 -11.99 2.44
C GLU A 34 4.18 -11.51 2.73
N PHE A 35 3.92 -10.25 2.43
CA PHE A 35 2.61 -9.62 2.60
C PHE A 35 2.28 -8.75 1.39
N VAL A 36 1.05 -8.86 0.90
CA VAL A 36 0.56 -8.12 -0.26
C VAL A 36 -0.20 -6.88 0.20
N ILE A 37 0.17 -5.72 -0.33
CA ILE A 37 -0.59 -4.47 -0.19
C ILE A 37 -1.32 -4.14 -1.49
N LYS A 38 -2.54 -3.63 -1.35
CA LYS A 38 -3.32 -3.07 -2.45
C LYS A 38 -3.17 -1.56 -2.42
N LEU A 39 -2.70 -0.97 -3.52
CA LEU A 39 -2.65 0.48 -3.71
C LEU A 39 -3.71 0.91 -4.71
N THR A 40 -4.43 1.98 -4.35
CA THR A 40 -5.47 2.58 -5.18
C THR A 40 -5.16 4.02 -5.59
N ASP A 41 -4.27 4.70 -4.84
CA ASP A 41 -3.79 6.05 -5.17
C ASP A 41 -2.69 5.97 -6.24
N PRO A 42 -2.86 6.62 -7.41
CA PRO A 42 -1.87 6.62 -8.49
C PRO A 42 -0.49 7.14 -8.06
N SER A 43 -0.44 8.10 -7.13
CA SER A 43 0.81 8.64 -6.61
C SER A 43 1.55 7.60 -5.77
N ARG A 44 0.83 6.84 -4.94
CA ARG A 44 1.39 5.74 -4.15
C ARG A 44 1.86 4.59 -5.04
N ILE A 45 1.10 4.27 -6.09
CA ILE A 45 1.50 3.24 -7.07
C ILE A 45 2.80 3.64 -7.78
N ALA A 46 2.90 4.90 -8.22
CA ALA A 46 4.13 5.41 -8.85
C ALA A 46 5.32 5.38 -7.88
N GLU A 47 5.12 5.77 -6.62
CA GLU A 47 6.17 5.70 -5.60
C GLU A 47 6.62 4.26 -5.31
N ALA A 48 5.70 3.30 -5.19
CA ALA A 48 6.03 1.89 -4.97
C ALA A 48 6.89 1.31 -6.09
N ARG A 49 6.55 1.63 -7.35
CA ARG A 49 7.35 1.24 -8.52
C ARG A 49 8.72 1.86 -8.50
N GLU A 50 8.83 3.13 -8.11
CA GLU A 50 10.11 3.82 -8.00
C GLU A 50 11.00 3.22 -6.89
N ILE A 51 10.42 2.88 -5.73
CA ILE A 51 11.12 2.20 -4.64
C ILE A 51 11.72 0.88 -5.14
N ILE A 52 10.93 0.06 -5.85
CA ILE A 52 11.40 -1.21 -6.41
C ILE A 52 12.49 -0.98 -7.47
N ARG A 53 12.26 -0.04 -8.40
CA ARG A 53 13.19 0.26 -9.50
C ARG A 53 14.54 0.76 -9.01
N THR A 54 14.56 1.56 -7.95
CA THR A 54 15.78 2.14 -7.37
C THR A 54 16.35 1.32 -6.22
N ASN A 55 15.64 0.28 -5.77
CA ASN A 55 15.96 -0.47 -4.56
C ASN A 55 16.12 0.44 -3.33
N ALA A 56 15.25 1.45 -3.22
CA ALA A 56 15.26 2.38 -2.08
C ALA A 56 14.86 1.67 -0.79
N THR A 57 15.48 2.07 0.32
CA THR A 57 15.16 1.55 1.66
C THR A 57 14.03 2.36 2.26
N LYS A 58 12.79 2.03 1.88
CA LYS A 58 11.57 2.58 2.50
C LYS A 58 10.68 1.46 3.02
N GLY A 59 10.27 1.56 4.27
CA GLY A 59 9.30 0.67 4.89
C GLY A 59 7.87 1.00 4.46
N VAL A 60 6.96 0.04 4.65
CA VAL A 60 5.52 0.17 4.40
C VAL A 60 4.81 0.41 5.72
N MET A 61 3.91 1.38 5.79
CA MET A 61 3.05 1.58 6.95
C MET A 61 1.59 1.83 6.56
N GLY A 62 0.67 1.62 7.50
CA GLY A 62 -0.74 1.90 7.32
C GLY A 62 -1.59 1.52 8.53
N ILE A 63 -2.89 1.42 8.31
CA ILE A 63 -3.90 0.98 9.28
C ILE A 63 -4.33 -0.46 8.96
N ILE A 64 -4.26 -1.33 9.97
CA ILE A 64 -4.73 -2.72 9.87
C ILE A 64 -6.27 -2.76 9.84
N VAL A 65 -6.79 -3.57 8.92
CA VAL A 65 -8.16 -4.07 8.92
C VAL A 65 -8.13 -5.58 9.17
N LYS A 66 -8.78 -6.03 10.25
CA LYS A 66 -8.79 -7.43 10.73
C LYS A 66 -9.77 -8.32 9.95
N GLN A 67 -9.57 -8.44 8.64
CA GLN A 67 -10.38 -9.28 7.77
C GLN A 67 -9.51 -9.98 6.73
N PRO A 68 -9.82 -11.24 6.35
CA PRO A 68 -9.12 -11.91 5.27
C PRO A 68 -9.48 -11.29 3.92
N VAL A 69 -8.53 -11.28 3.00
CA VAL A 69 -8.70 -10.83 1.62
C VAL A 69 -8.03 -11.80 0.65
N TRP A 70 -8.57 -11.90 -0.56
CA TRP A 70 -8.14 -12.92 -1.54
C TRP A 70 -6.65 -12.85 -1.91
N TYR A 71 -6.04 -11.67 -1.84
CA TYR A 71 -4.63 -11.45 -2.19
C TYR A 71 -3.67 -11.68 -1.01
N ASN A 72 -4.18 -11.88 0.21
CA ASN A 72 -3.43 -12.25 1.41
C ASN A 72 -4.08 -13.47 2.07
N PHE A 73 -4.30 -14.56 1.31
CA PHE A 73 -5.04 -15.73 1.82
C PHE A 73 -4.37 -16.43 3.01
N GLN A 74 -3.08 -16.16 3.29
CA GLN A 74 -2.34 -16.67 4.44
C GLN A 74 -2.60 -15.88 5.72
N TRP A 75 -3.16 -14.67 5.60
CA TRP A 75 -3.29 -13.70 6.69
C TRP A 75 -4.76 -13.30 6.88
N ASN A 76 -5.18 -13.13 8.12
CA ASN A 76 -6.55 -12.71 8.45
C ASN A 76 -6.69 -11.18 8.54
N TYR A 77 -5.76 -10.45 7.94
CA TYR A 77 -5.75 -8.99 7.92
C TYR A 77 -5.13 -8.41 6.65
N TYR A 78 -5.43 -7.14 6.40
CA TYR A 78 -4.83 -6.34 5.33
C TYR A 78 -4.63 -4.89 5.79
N LEU A 79 -3.84 -4.12 5.06
CA LEU A 79 -3.73 -2.67 5.27
C LEU A 79 -4.83 -1.94 4.48
N ASP A 80 -5.55 -1.02 5.13
CA ASP A 80 -6.50 -0.13 4.44
C ASP A 80 -5.77 0.63 3.31
N PRO A 81 -6.13 0.41 2.02
CA PRO A 81 -5.44 1.01 0.89
C PRO A 81 -5.31 2.53 0.94
N ALA A 82 -6.28 3.22 1.58
CA ALA A 82 -6.27 4.68 1.70
C ALA A 82 -5.26 5.20 2.73
N SER A 83 -4.79 4.33 3.63
CA SER A 83 -3.87 4.69 4.71
C SER A 83 -2.39 4.44 4.40
N ILE A 84 -2.10 3.74 3.30
CA ILE A 84 -0.77 3.22 3.04
C ILE A 84 0.19 4.32 2.62
N THR A 85 1.31 4.42 3.32
CA THR A 85 2.43 5.31 3.00
C THR A 85 3.77 4.56 3.10
N PHE A 86 4.83 5.20 2.60
CA PHE A 86 6.19 4.68 2.67
C PHE A 86 7.03 5.59 3.55
N PHE A 87 7.84 5.01 4.44
CA PHE A 87 8.60 5.76 5.43
C PHE A 87 10.08 5.37 5.44
N GLU A 88 10.94 6.31 5.82
CA GLU A 88 12.36 6.06 6.10
C GLU A 88 12.62 5.91 7.60
N MET A 89 11.80 6.56 8.43
CA MET A 89 11.84 6.54 9.89
C MET A 89 10.41 6.61 10.43
N ALA A 90 10.14 5.94 11.55
CA ALA A 90 8.90 6.06 12.32
C ALA A 90 9.23 6.32 13.80
N MET A 91 8.45 7.15 14.49
CA MET A 91 8.64 7.42 15.93
C MET A 91 7.54 6.81 16.80
N GLU A 92 6.60 6.09 16.19
CA GLU A 92 5.42 5.50 16.85
C GLU A 92 5.67 4.04 17.26
N VAL A 93 4.92 3.55 18.25
CA VAL A 93 4.83 2.13 18.58
C VAL A 93 3.94 1.45 17.54
N CYS A 94 4.53 1.04 16.42
CA CYS A 94 3.81 0.37 15.32
C CYS A 94 4.58 -0.81 14.70
N ASP A 95 5.72 -1.20 15.26
CA ASP A 95 6.56 -2.28 14.73
C ASP A 95 6.10 -3.66 15.22
N ALA A 96 5.93 -4.58 14.28
CA ALA A 96 5.68 -6.01 14.50
C ALA A 96 5.88 -6.76 13.17
N SER A 97 6.38 -8.01 13.22
CA SER A 97 6.45 -8.86 12.01
C SER A 97 5.06 -9.25 11.52
N VAL A 98 4.98 -9.75 10.28
CA VAL A 98 3.72 -10.21 9.68
C VAL A 98 3.10 -11.34 10.51
N SER A 99 3.85 -12.42 10.73
CA SER A 99 3.41 -13.56 11.55
C SER A 99 3.06 -13.18 12.98
N TYR A 100 3.85 -12.33 13.64
CA TYR A 100 3.55 -11.90 15.01
C TYR A 100 2.25 -11.07 15.08
N THR A 101 2.02 -10.23 14.07
CA THR A 101 0.76 -9.47 13.96
C THR A 101 -0.45 -10.40 13.76
N GLU A 102 -0.31 -11.46 12.97
CA GLU A 102 -1.33 -12.49 12.79
C GLU A 102 -1.62 -13.23 14.11
N GLU A 103 -0.58 -13.69 14.80
CA GLU A 103 -0.68 -14.41 16.08
C GLU A 103 -1.39 -13.58 17.16
N HIS A 104 -1.16 -12.26 17.16
CA HIS A 104 -1.73 -11.31 18.11
C HIS A 104 -2.82 -10.43 17.51
N LEU A 105 -3.47 -10.86 16.42
CA LEU A 105 -4.41 -10.02 15.66
C LEU A 105 -5.59 -9.52 16.52
N SER A 106 -6.04 -10.32 17.50
CA SER A 106 -7.10 -9.91 18.45
C SER A 106 -6.70 -8.71 19.30
N GLU A 107 -5.42 -8.55 19.60
CA GLU A 107 -4.87 -7.50 20.48
C GLU A 107 -4.58 -6.19 19.73
N VAL A 108 -4.50 -6.22 18.38
CA VAL A 108 -4.24 -5.03 17.56
C VAL A 108 -5.24 -3.90 17.87
N GLY A 109 -4.74 -2.69 18.10
CA GLY A 109 -5.54 -1.52 18.48
C GLY A 109 -5.68 -1.29 19.99
N THR A 110 -5.07 -2.17 20.81
CA THR A 110 -4.90 -1.97 22.25
C THR A 110 -3.53 -1.34 22.53
N ASP A 111 -2.82 -1.77 23.58
CA ASP A 111 -1.40 -1.46 23.77
C ASP A 111 -0.53 -2.10 22.68
N PHE A 112 -0.99 -3.22 22.10
CA PHE A 112 -0.40 -3.80 20.90
C PHE A 112 -0.93 -3.08 19.65
N LEU A 113 -0.02 -2.43 18.91
CA LEU A 113 -0.31 -1.61 17.73
C LEU A 113 -1.47 -0.59 17.96
N PRO A 114 -1.27 0.40 18.84
CA PRO A 114 -2.32 1.38 19.16
C PRO A 114 -2.86 2.08 17.92
N GLY A 115 -4.20 2.25 17.88
CA GLY A 115 -4.88 2.84 16.72
C GLY A 115 -4.86 1.98 15.45
N ASN A 116 -4.57 0.68 15.58
CA ASN A 116 -4.38 -0.26 14.48
C ASN A 116 -3.23 0.15 13.53
N ARG A 117 -2.31 1.00 13.99
CA ARG A 117 -1.22 1.48 13.15
C ARG A 117 -0.12 0.44 13.11
N TRP A 118 0.30 0.11 11.89
CA TRP A 118 1.34 -0.89 11.65
C TRP A 118 2.40 -0.32 10.71
N CYS A 119 3.66 -0.48 11.10
CA CYS A 119 4.86 -0.03 10.39
C CYS A 119 5.96 -1.09 10.57
N PRO A 120 5.85 -2.29 9.97
CA PRO A 120 6.87 -3.31 10.09
C PRO A 120 8.23 -2.76 9.64
N TRP A 121 9.16 -2.53 10.57
CA TRP A 121 10.41 -1.79 10.30
C TRP A 121 11.32 -2.51 9.32
N SER A 122 11.28 -3.85 9.35
CA SER A 122 12.02 -4.70 8.43
C SER A 122 11.35 -4.83 7.06
N SER A 123 10.20 -4.16 6.83
CA SER A 123 9.49 -4.28 5.56
C SER A 123 10.27 -3.66 4.40
N LYS A 124 10.27 -4.39 3.28
CA LYS A 124 10.85 -3.96 2.02
C LYS A 124 9.97 -4.38 0.87
N LEU A 125 9.59 -3.42 0.02
CA LEU A 125 8.91 -3.73 -1.25
C LEU A 125 9.81 -4.56 -2.17
N VAL A 126 9.27 -5.66 -2.68
CA VAL A 126 10.02 -6.63 -3.51
C VAL A 126 9.55 -6.67 -4.97
N ARG A 127 8.23 -6.61 -5.22
CA ARG A 127 7.67 -6.71 -6.59
C ARG A 127 6.22 -6.23 -6.67
N GLU A 128 5.78 -5.86 -7.87
CA GLU A 128 4.38 -5.70 -8.26
C GLU A 128 3.83 -7.04 -8.81
N ILE A 129 2.53 -7.34 -8.59
CA ILE A 129 1.83 -8.54 -9.10
C ILE A 129 0.47 -8.24 -9.72
#